data_AF-A0A6I6XI09-F1
#
_entry.id   AF-A0A6I6XI09-F1
#
_cell.length_a   1.000
_cell.length_b   1.000
_cell.length_c   1.000
_cell.angle_alpha   90.00
_cell.angle_beta   90.00
_cell.angle_gamma   90.00
#
_symmetry.space_group_name_H-M   'P 1'
#
loop_
_entity.id
_entity.type
_entity.pdbx_description
1 polymer ?
#
loop_
_entity_poly.entity_id
_entity_poly.type
_entity_poly.pdbx_seq_one_letter_code
_entity_poly.pdbx_strand_id
1 'polypeptide(L)' 'MADQIDRLDAEIAFLDQVAAELERQVGPSPVTRTLVIAWLSEWVAKAGESKPDLPHLPQTLKAAYAAWSNQAVDR' A
#
# COMPACT_ATOMS: atom_id res chain seq x y z
N MET A 1 -21.66 10.94 10.55
CA MET A 1 -20.31 11.37 10.98
C MET A 1 -19.51 10.17 11.47
N ALA A 2 -20.07 9.33 12.34
CA ALA A 2 -19.48 8.02 12.67
C ALA A 2 -19.17 7.19 11.41
N ASP A 3 -20.11 7.13 10.46
CA ASP A 3 -19.97 6.35 9.22
C ASP A 3 -18.78 6.74 8.33
N GLN A 4 -18.32 8.00 8.44
CA GLN A 4 -17.19 8.49 7.65
C GLN A 4 -15.86 8.08 8.28
N ILE A 5 -15.80 8.08 9.62
CA ILE A 5 -14.62 7.63 10.36
C ILE A 5 -14.49 6.10 10.22
N ASP A 6 -15.60 5.37 10.37
CA ASP A 6 -15.61 3.91 10.21
C ASP A 6 -15.16 3.48 8.80
N ARG A 7 -15.54 4.25 7.78
CA ARG A 7 -15.07 4.03 6.40
C ARG A 7 -13.57 4.25 6.25
N LEU A 8 -13.05 5.33 6.84
CA LEU A 8 -11.62 5.64 6.81
C LEU A 8 -10.81 4.58 7.56
N ASP A 9 -11.29 4.12 8.72
CA ASP A 9 -10.65 3.04 9.48
C ASP A 9 -10.62 1.74 8.68
N ALA A 10 -11.72 1.40 7.98
CA ALA A 10 -11.75 0.25 7.09
C ALA A 10 -10.79 0.38 5.89
N GLU A 11 -10.65 1.58 5.32
CA GLU A 11 -9.70 1.86 4.24
C GLU A 11 -8.25 1.74 4.73
N ILE A 12 -7.92 2.29 5.91
CA ILE A 12 -6.60 2.15 6.52
C ILE A 12 -6.29 0.68 6.81
N ALA A 13 -7.23 -0.06 7.40
CA ALA A 13 -7.07 -1.50 7.68
C ALA A 13 -6.87 -2.33 6.41
N PHE A 14 -7.50 -1.94 5.30
CA PHE A 14 -7.29 -2.58 4.00
C PHE A 14 -5.90 -2.25 3.43
N LEU A 15 -5.47 -0.99 3.46
CA LEU A 15 -4.14 -0.59 2.99
C LEU A 15 -3.03 -1.24 3.83
N ASP A 16 -3.26 -1.43 5.13
CA ASP A 16 -2.37 -2.17 6.01
C ASP A 16 -2.23 -3.63 5.53
N GLN A 17 -3.33 -4.33 5.26
CA GLN A 17 -3.26 -5.69 4.71
C GLN A 17 -2.50 -5.76 3.38
N VAL A 18 -2.71 -4.79 2.49
CA VAL A 18 -1.97 -4.69 1.22
C VAL A 18 -0.47 -4.47 1.46
N ALA A 19 -0.11 -3.62 2.42
CA ALA A 19 1.29 -3.39 2.80
C ALA A 19 1.95 -4.67 3.34
N ALA A 20 1.25 -5.42 4.21
CA ALA A 20 1.76 -6.70 4.72
C ALA A 20 1.98 -7.71 3.59
N GLU A 21 1.03 -7.78 2.67
CA GLU A 21 1.12 -8.70 1.54
C GLU A 21 2.21 -8.28 0.54
N LEU A 22 2.44 -6.98 0.34
CA LEU A 22 3.57 -6.47 -0.43
C LEU A 22 4.89 -6.88 0.19
N GLU A 23 5.05 -6.66 1.50
CA GLU A 23 6.26 -7.03 2.22
C GLU A 23 6.50 -8.54 2.17
N ARG A 24 5.43 -9.34 2.25
CA ARG A 24 5.49 -10.80 2.12
C ARG A 24 5.94 -11.26 0.73
N GLN A 25 5.51 -10.58 -0.34
CA GLN A 25 5.83 -10.98 -1.72
C GLN A 25 7.12 -10.40 -2.27
N VAL A 26 7.45 -9.16 -1.89
CA VAL A 26 8.58 -8.40 -2.46
C VAL A 26 9.76 -8.35 -1.50
N GLY A 27 9.52 -8.41 -0.19
CA GLY A 27 10.52 -8.29 0.85
C GLY A 27 10.20 -7.17 1.85
N PRO A 28 10.82 -7.21 3.04
CA PRO A 28 10.53 -6.27 4.12
C PRO A 28 10.73 -4.82 3.68
N SER A 29 9.84 -3.93 4.12
CA SER A 29 9.98 -2.51 3.82
C SER A 29 11.17 -1.92 4.59
N PRO A 30 12.02 -1.11 3.93
CA PRO A 30 13.07 -0.38 4.63
C PRO A 30 12.52 0.84 5.39
N VAL A 31 11.27 1.22 5.14
CA VAL A 31 10.61 2.38 5.73
C VAL A 31 9.51 1.97 6.70
N THR A 32 8.98 2.95 7.44
CA THR A 32 7.89 2.71 8.38
C THR A 32 6.60 2.32 7.65
N ARG A 33 5.80 1.48 8.32
CA ARG A 33 4.48 1.05 7.85
C ARG A 33 3.57 2.20 7.43
N THR A 34 3.59 3.29 8.19
CA THR A 34 2.84 4.52 7.90
C THR A 34 3.20 5.12 6.54
N LEU A 35 4.48 5.11 6.16
CA LEU A 35 4.92 5.59 4.84
C LEU A 35 4.46 4.66 3.72
N VAL A 36 4.47 3.35 3.94
CA VAL A 36 3.94 2.38 2.96
C VAL A 36 2.45 2.58 2.74
N ILE A 37 1.68 2.76 3.81
CA ILE A 37 0.23 3.02 3.73
C ILE A 37 -0.06 4.34 3.01
N ALA A 38 0.71 5.39 3.29
CA ALA A 38 0.58 6.68 2.59
C ALA A 38 0.90 6.55 1.10
N TRP A 39 1.97 5.85 0.74
CA TRP A 39 2.31 5.60 -0.66
C TRP A 39 1.23 4.75 -1.36
N LEU A 40 0.68 3.74 -0.68
CA LEU A 40 -0.38 2.90 -1.21
C LEU A 40 -1.67 3.69 -1.46
N SER A 41 -2.06 4.59 -0.56
CA SER A 41 -3.25 5.42 -0.75
C SER A 41 -3.12 6.32 -1.99
N GLU A 42 -1.94 6.91 -2.20
CA GLU A 42 -1.63 7.67 -3.41
C GLU A 42 -1.61 6.79 -4.67
N TRP A 43 -1.05 5.58 -4.58
CA TRP A 43 -1.01 4.65 -5.70
C TRP A 43 -2.42 4.21 -6.11
N VAL A 44 -3.28 3.86 -5.16
CA VAL A 44 -4.69 3.46 -5.41
C VAL A 44 -5.48 4.63 -6.01
N ALA A 45 -5.26 5.85 -5.53
CA ALA A 45 -5.87 7.05 -6.09
C ALA A 45 -5.47 7.27 -7.56
N LYS A 46 -4.21 6.97 -7.93
CA LYS A 46 -3.71 7.07 -9.31
C LYS A 46 -4.10 5.90 -10.20
N ALA A 47 -4.27 4.71 -9.64
CA ALA A 47 -4.56 3.48 -10.38
C ALA A 47 -6.03 3.36 -10.84
N GLY A 48 -6.90 4.31 -10.49
CA GLY A 48 -8.29 4.33 -10.96
C GLY A 48 -9.21 3.36 -10.22
N GLU A 49 -9.14 3.36 -8.88
CA GLU A 49 -10.11 2.75 -7.95
C GLU A 49 -10.16 1.21 -7.88
N SER A 50 -9.42 0.48 -8.72
CA SER A 50 -9.34 -0.97 -8.56
C SER A 50 -8.50 -1.31 -7.32
N LYS A 51 -9.21 -1.60 -6.21
CA LYS A 51 -8.58 -2.11 -4.99
C LYS A 51 -7.74 -3.33 -5.36
N PRO A 52 -6.46 -3.39 -4.95
CA PRO A 52 -5.61 -4.54 -5.26
C PRO A 52 -6.22 -5.82 -4.70
N ASP A 53 -6.31 -6.83 -5.55
CA ASP A 53 -6.79 -8.16 -5.18
C ASP A 53 -5.80 -8.84 -4.23
N LEU A 54 -6.28 -9.27 -3.07
CA LEU A 54 -5.53 -10.05 -2.11
C LEU A 54 -5.91 -11.54 -2.26
N PRO A 55 -4.95 -12.48 -2.18
CA PRO A 55 -3.52 -12.27 -1.95
C PRO A 55 -2.73 -11.93 -3.24
N HIS A 56 -3.36 -11.90 -4.41
CA HIS A 56 -2.67 -11.80 -5.69
C HIS A 56 -2.45 -10.34 -6.14
N LEU A 57 -1.49 -9.68 -5.49
CA LEU A 57 -1.14 -8.31 -5.83
C LEU A 57 -0.64 -8.17 -7.28
N PRO A 58 -1.06 -7.11 -8.01
CA PRO A 58 -0.69 -6.91 -9.39
C PRO A 58 0.82 -6.66 -9.52
N GLN A 59 1.41 -7.16 -10.60
CA GLN A 59 2.86 -7.02 -10.83
C GLN A 59 3.29 -5.56 -10.96
N THR A 60 2.43 -4.70 -11.49
CA THR A 60 2.64 -3.25 -11.56
C THR A 60 2.79 -2.62 -10.18
N LEU A 61 1.99 -3.04 -9.20
CA LEU A 61 2.11 -2.58 -7.81
C LEU A 61 3.42 -3.05 -7.18
N LYS A 62 3.78 -4.32 -7.36
CA LYS A 62 5.05 -4.87 -6.84
C LYS A 62 6.27 -4.17 -7.41
N ALA A 63 6.29 -3.93 -8.73
CA ALA A 63 7.36 -3.20 -9.39
C ALA A 63 7.45 -1.74 -8.91
N ALA A 64 6.30 -1.07 -8.77
CA ALA A 64 6.24 0.29 -8.26
C ALA A 64 6.72 0.37 -6.80
N TYR A 65 6.35 -0.60 -5.96
CA TYR A 65 6.79 -0.69 -4.57
C TYR A 65 8.31 -0.89 -4.49
N ALA A 66 8.88 -1.83 -5.24
CA ALA A 66 10.34 -2.05 -5.25
C ALA A 66 11.11 -0.81 -5.73
N ALA A 67 10.64 -0.12 -6.77
CA ALA A 67 11.25 1.10 -7.27
C ALA A 67 11.18 2.24 -6.25
N TRP A 68 10.01 2.42 -5.62
CA TRP A 68 9.81 3.43 -4.60
C TRP A 68 10.62 3.15 -3.33
N SER A 69 10.63 1.92 -2.84
CA SER A 69 11.40 1.52 -1.64
C SER A 69 12.90 1.76 -1.82
N ASN A 70 13.46 1.49 -3.00
CA ASN A 70 14.86 1.81 -3.30
C ASN A 70 15.13 3.32 -3.26
N GLN A 71 14.20 4.16 -3.75
CA GLN A 71 14.35 5.62 -3.67
C GLN A 71 14.20 6.16 -2.25
N ALA A 72 13.36 5.52 -1.42
CA ALA A 72 13.13 5.94 -0.04
C ALA A 72 14.31 5.60 0.89
N VAL A 73 15.14 4.62 0.52
CA VAL A 73 16.39 4.27 1.24
C VAL A 73 17.54 5.23 0.95
N ASP A 74 17.58 5.81 -0.26
CA ASP A 74 18.66 6.69 -0.71
C ASP A 74 18.50 8.16 -0.21
N ARG A 75 17.41 8.45 0.51
CA ARG A 75 17.00 9.80 0.91
C ARG A 75 17.29 10.09 2.38
#